data_AF-A0A7Y2FHH8-F1
#
_entry.id   AF-A0A7Y2FHH8-F1
#
_cell.length_a   1.000
_cell.length_b   1.000
_cell.length_c   1.000
_cell.angle_alpha   90.00
_cell.angle_beta   90.00
_cell.angle_gamma   90.00
#
_symmetry.space_group_name_H-M   'P 1'
#
loop_
_entity.id
_entity.type
_entity.pdbx_description
1 polymer ?
#
loop_
_entity_poly.entity_id
_entity_poly.type
_entity_poly.pdbx_seq_one_letter_code
_entity_poly.pdbx_strand_id
1 'polypeptide(L)'
;MPEFRFPARSAAIAAGLALYIAAPASANRFVQHQFQQIGARHLATGGGHVAMVDGTSGAYWNPASISWYPYLEFVMEGVYHTGPTLETNAGANNLRFEDEGSFGMVGVTIPGQRGFHFSLIEVQRYNHDIRGTLFDTPEDRASGGTITSYEDRVSVNSFGVIASYRSTYRTSVGIGIWFDRKKVFKSLDYAAGCDATGAPPTDQQIADGFLDAEASTNKGTAIRFSLGGFFRATPNLDLGASVFTNSNMTSTLRSDVWFTCAHSDVDREVTDETPLTVQAGALWRRGPTLRFVGDVSFTRWSIFDDTEKELDYSDMAQISLGTEWDRGAAWTFRGGLYSQFDASNLGGSDEHAAILRDLENSGNPIERNELYLTVGVGYLWRGHLRIDASLADSHLASPEDGQTTGRFAIRVFTEQSGS
;
A
#
# COMPACT_ATOMS: atom_id res chain seq x y z
N MET A 1 -44.74 24.69 30.11
CA MET A 1 -43.58 23.99 29.53
C MET A 1 -42.99 24.93 28.49
N PRO A 2 -41.77 25.46 28.68
CA PRO A 2 -41.16 26.31 27.67
C PRO A 2 -40.75 25.47 26.46
N GLU A 3 -41.20 25.87 25.26
CA GLU A 3 -40.72 25.30 24.00
C GLU A 3 -39.24 25.65 23.85
N PHE A 4 -38.37 24.65 24.02
CA PHE A 4 -36.95 24.76 23.70
C PHE A 4 -36.82 24.81 22.17
N ARG A 5 -36.88 26.02 21.61
CA ARG A 5 -36.61 26.23 20.18
C ARG A 5 -35.10 26.29 20.01
N PHE A 6 -34.51 25.19 19.55
CA PHE A 6 -33.14 25.22 19.04
C PHE A 6 -33.06 26.30 17.94
N PRO A 7 -32.20 27.32 18.08
CA PRO A 7 -32.08 28.35 17.07
C PRO A 7 -31.51 27.69 15.81
N ALA A 8 -32.27 27.77 14.70
CA ALA A 8 -31.90 27.20 13.40
C ALA A 8 -30.49 27.61 12.91
N ARG A 9 -29.96 28.72 13.45
CA ARG A 9 -28.59 29.18 13.21
C ARG A 9 -27.52 28.28 13.83
N SER A 10 -27.74 27.71 15.00
CA SER A 10 -26.79 26.81 15.66
C SER A 10 -26.71 25.46 14.96
N ALA A 11 -27.84 24.96 14.45
CA ALA A 11 -27.85 23.76 13.60
C ALA A 11 -27.12 24.01 12.26
N ALA A 12 -27.28 25.20 11.66
CA ALA A 12 -26.59 25.55 10.42
C ALA A 12 -25.07 25.74 10.60
N ILE A 13 -24.63 26.32 11.73
CA ILE A 13 -23.20 26.47 12.05
C ILE A 13 -22.58 25.11 12.39
N ALA A 14 -23.24 24.29 13.21
CA ALA A 14 -22.77 22.93 13.51
C ALA A 14 -22.71 22.06 12.24
N ALA A 15 -23.71 22.14 11.35
CA ALA A 15 -23.69 21.45 10.06
C ALA A 15 -22.63 22.02 9.10
N GLY A 16 -22.39 23.33 9.12
CA GLY A 16 -21.31 23.97 8.35
C GLY A 16 -19.92 23.56 8.82
N LEU A 17 -19.71 23.50 10.14
CA LEU A 17 -18.48 22.98 10.74
C LEU A 17 -18.34 21.48 10.49
N ALA A 18 -19.43 20.71 10.55
CA ALA A 18 -19.45 19.29 10.20
C ALA A 18 -19.00 19.08 8.76
N LEU A 19 -19.52 19.86 7.81
CA LEU A 19 -19.15 19.78 6.40
C LEU A 19 -17.73 20.26 6.12
N TYR A 20 -17.21 21.20 6.92
CA TYR A 20 -15.85 21.73 6.81
C TYR A 20 -14.82 20.81 7.48
N ILE A 21 -15.12 20.21 8.62
CA ILE A 21 -14.26 19.28 9.37
C ILE A 21 -14.33 17.87 8.76
N ALA A 22 -15.50 17.46 8.26
CA ALA A 22 -15.66 16.30 7.38
C ALA A 22 -15.29 16.64 5.92
N ALA A 23 -14.66 17.79 5.64
CA ALA A 23 -13.89 17.98 4.42
C ALA A 23 -12.57 17.26 4.62
N PRO A 24 -12.44 16.01 4.14
CA PRO A 24 -11.32 15.20 4.51
C PRO A 24 -10.22 15.53 3.51
N ALA A 25 -9.50 16.62 3.73
CA ALA A 25 -8.28 16.90 2.98
C ALA A 25 -7.27 15.73 3.11
N SER A 26 -7.45 14.85 4.11
CA SER A 26 -6.66 13.64 4.36
C SER A 26 -7.34 12.30 4.02
N ALA A 27 -8.64 12.21 3.70
CA ALA A 27 -9.26 10.89 3.43
C ALA A 27 -8.94 10.29 2.05
N ASN A 28 -8.40 11.11 1.16
CA ASN A 28 -8.11 10.71 -0.21
C ASN A 28 -6.62 10.39 -0.39
N ARG A 29 -5.88 10.19 0.71
CA ARG A 29 -4.43 9.96 0.67
C ARG A 29 -4.07 8.50 0.84
N PHE A 30 -3.54 7.88 -0.22
CA PHE A 30 -2.75 6.67 -0.06
C PHE A 30 -1.41 7.07 0.55
N VAL A 31 -1.00 6.36 1.60
CA VAL A 31 0.34 6.45 2.14
C VAL A 31 1.25 5.69 1.18
N GLN A 32 2.03 6.40 0.36
CA GLN A 32 2.68 5.82 -0.82
C GLN A 32 3.56 4.59 -0.51
N HIS A 33 4.26 4.58 0.63
CA HIS A 33 5.12 3.47 1.06
C HIS A 33 4.34 2.23 1.54
N GLN A 34 3.04 2.34 1.83
CA GLN A 34 2.19 1.21 2.25
C GLN A 34 1.76 0.30 1.07
N PHE A 35 2.24 0.59 -0.15
CA PHE A 35 2.10 -0.35 -1.27
C PHE A 35 2.94 -1.59 -1.03
N GLN A 36 2.25 -2.70 -0.86
CA GLN A 36 2.83 -3.95 -0.44
C GLN A 36 3.68 -4.60 -1.54
N GLN A 37 4.91 -4.99 -1.17
CA GLN A 37 5.74 -5.89 -1.99
C GLN A 37 5.10 -7.29 -2.02
N ILE A 38 4.39 -7.63 -3.09
CA ILE A 38 3.74 -8.94 -3.25
C ILE A 38 4.78 -10.04 -3.53
N GLY A 39 4.68 -11.18 -2.84
CA GLY A 39 5.55 -12.33 -3.07
C GLY A 39 6.68 -12.41 -2.06
N ALA A 40 6.63 -13.39 -1.14
CA ALA A 40 7.67 -13.63 -0.13
C ALA A 40 9.07 -13.84 -0.78
N ARG A 41 9.12 -14.50 -1.93
CA ARG A 41 10.34 -14.66 -2.71
C ARG A 41 10.91 -13.31 -3.16
N HIS A 42 10.07 -12.44 -3.71
CA HIS A 42 10.45 -11.13 -4.23
C HIS A 42 10.90 -10.20 -3.09
N LEU A 43 10.17 -10.21 -1.97
CA LEU A 43 10.57 -9.49 -0.77
C LEU A 43 11.96 -9.91 -0.32
N ALA A 44 12.24 -11.21 -0.21
CA ALA A 44 13.53 -11.73 0.21
C ALA A 44 14.71 -11.43 -0.75
N THR A 45 14.43 -11.07 -1.99
CA THR A 45 15.42 -10.64 -2.99
C THR A 45 15.48 -9.12 -3.10
N GLY A 46 15.20 -8.41 -2.00
CA GLY A 46 15.25 -6.95 -1.98
C GLY A 46 14.25 -6.35 -2.94
N GLY A 47 13.04 -6.90 -3.08
CA GLY A 47 12.03 -6.37 -4.00
C GLY A 47 12.31 -6.61 -5.49
N GLY A 48 13.37 -7.33 -5.87
CA GLY A 48 13.60 -7.74 -7.26
C GLY A 48 12.56 -8.76 -7.73
N HIS A 49 11.88 -8.50 -8.84
CA HIS A 49 10.76 -9.28 -9.35
C HIS A 49 10.56 -9.23 -10.87
N VAL A 50 10.92 -8.14 -11.58
CA VAL A 50 10.45 -7.89 -12.97
C VAL A 50 11.01 -8.91 -13.96
N ALA A 51 12.28 -9.28 -13.80
CA ALA A 51 12.95 -10.30 -14.61
C ALA A 51 12.95 -11.69 -13.96
N MET A 52 12.28 -11.85 -12.81
CA MET A 52 12.18 -13.14 -12.13
C MET A 52 11.02 -13.96 -12.67
N VAL A 53 11.28 -15.24 -12.89
CA VAL A 53 10.24 -16.22 -13.21
C VAL A 53 9.74 -16.82 -11.91
N ASP A 54 8.51 -16.49 -11.51
CA ASP A 54 7.99 -16.83 -10.20
C ASP A 54 6.47 -17.11 -10.15
N GLY A 55 5.99 -18.01 -11.01
CA GLY A 55 4.60 -18.47 -10.99
C GLY A 55 3.59 -17.34 -10.83
N THR A 56 2.76 -17.46 -9.79
CA THR A 56 1.63 -16.57 -9.54
C THR A 56 2.07 -15.18 -9.06
N SER A 57 3.07 -15.07 -8.18
CA SER A 57 3.60 -13.75 -7.78
C SER A 57 4.32 -13.05 -8.94
N GLY A 58 5.02 -13.80 -9.79
CA GLY A 58 5.59 -13.27 -11.03
C GLY A 58 4.52 -12.75 -12.00
N ALA A 59 3.33 -13.38 -12.02
CA ALA A 59 2.18 -12.95 -12.81
C ALA A 59 1.69 -11.54 -12.42
N TYR A 60 1.70 -11.24 -11.11
CA TYR A 60 1.34 -9.91 -10.61
C TYR A 60 2.28 -8.86 -11.16
N TRP A 61 3.59 -9.07 -11.04
CA TRP A 61 4.60 -8.06 -11.35
C TRP A 61 4.96 -7.90 -12.83
N ASN A 62 5.11 -9.03 -13.55
CA ASN A 62 5.36 -9.05 -14.97
C ASN A 62 4.58 -10.20 -15.61
N PRO A 63 3.39 -9.92 -16.18
CA PRO A 63 2.59 -10.92 -16.86
C PRO A 63 3.35 -11.76 -17.89
N ALA A 64 4.38 -11.24 -18.56
CA ALA A 64 5.13 -12.00 -19.55
C ALA A 64 5.98 -13.13 -18.94
N SER A 65 6.34 -13.03 -17.66
CA SER A 65 7.22 -13.98 -16.98
C SER A 65 6.57 -15.36 -16.77
N ILE A 66 5.24 -15.42 -16.66
CA ILE A 66 4.52 -16.67 -16.36
C ILE A 66 4.67 -17.70 -17.47
N SER A 67 4.85 -17.26 -18.71
CA SER A 67 5.08 -18.18 -19.82
C SER A 67 6.41 -18.91 -19.73
N TRP A 68 7.27 -18.55 -18.78
CA TRP A 68 8.52 -19.22 -18.44
C TRP A 68 8.38 -20.16 -17.24
N TYR A 69 7.20 -20.19 -16.61
CA TYR A 69 6.91 -21.04 -15.46
C TYR A 69 6.22 -22.34 -15.91
N PRO A 70 6.89 -23.49 -15.80
CA PRO A 70 6.39 -24.75 -16.39
C PRO A 70 5.42 -25.53 -15.49
N TYR A 71 5.12 -25.02 -14.30
CA TYR A 71 4.36 -25.75 -13.29
C TYR A 71 2.93 -25.24 -13.18
N LEU A 72 2.00 -26.16 -12.90
CA LEU A 72 0.71 -25.80 -12.29
C LEU A 72 1.01 -25.46 -10.84
N GLU A 73 0.70 -24.25 -10.41
CA GLU A 73 0.96 -23.79 -9.04
C GLU A 73 -0.32 -23.24 -8.42
N PHE A 74 -0.54 -23.62 -7.16
CA PHE A 74 -1.40 -22.91 -6.24
C PHE A 74 -0.52 -22.24 -5.18
N VAL A 75 -0.78 -20.97 -4.89
CA VAL A 75 -0.07 -20.23 -3.84
C VAL A 75 -1.05 -19.59 -2.87
N MET A 76 -0.66 -19.58 -1.61
CA MET A 76 -1.25 -18.75 -0.56
C MET A 76 -0.11 -18.06 0.20
N GLU A 77 -0.25 -16.76 0.41
CA GLU A 77 0.72 -15.93 1.11
C GLU A 77 0.02 -15.16 2.23
N GLY A 78 0.56 -15.29 3.43
CA GLY A 78 0.28 -14.41 4.56
C GLY A 78 1.35 -13.33 4.65
N VAL A 79 0.93 -12.15 5.09
CA VAL A 79 1.82 -11.05 5.41
C VAL A 79 1.54 -10.55 6.82
N TYR A 80 2.58 -10.11 7.48
CA TYR A 80 2.55 -9.43 8.76
C TYR A 80 3.39 -8.16 8.65
N HIS A 81 2.80 -7.02 9.00
CA HIS A 81 3.46 -5.73 9.01
C HIS A 81 3.45 -5.18 10.43
N THR A 82 4.56 -4.57 10.85
CA THR A 82 4.64 -3.75 12.05
C THR A 82 5.10 -2.37 11.64
N GLY A 83 4.37 -1.33 12.03
CA GLY A 83 4.72 0.04 11.73
C GLY A 83 5.25 0.80 12.94
N PRO A 84 5.79 2.02 12.72
CA PRO A 84 6.31 2.83 13.80
C PRO A 84 5.19 3.34 14.71
N THR A 85 5.60 3.78 15.90
CA THR A 85 4.79 4.68 16.74
C THR A 85 5.41 6.06 16.65
N LEU A 86 4.64 7.03 16.16
CA LEU A 86 5.05 8.41 16.03
C LEU A 86 4.51 9.19 17.21
N GLU A 87 5.42 9.65 18.07
CA GLU A 87 5.08 10.50 19.20
C GLU A 87 5.55 11.93 18.93
N THR A 88 4.65 12.92 19.06
CA THR A 88 5.01 14.34 18.98
C THR A 88 4.50 15.09 20.21
N ASN A 89 4.98 16.33 20.40
CA ASN A 89 4.54 17.21 21.49
C ASN A 89 4.68 16.58 22.90
N ALA A 90 5.86 16.03 23.20
CA ALA A 90 6.17 15.38 24.48
C ALA A 90 5.21 14.22 24.85
N GLY A 91 4.75 13.46 23.84
CA GLY A 91 3.86 12.32 24.02
C GLY A 91 2.39 12.69 24.10
N ALA A 92 2.05 13.97 23.86
CA ALA A 92 0.65 14.36 23.69
C ALA A 92 0.09 13.69 22.45
N ASN A 93 0.76 13.81 21.30
CA ASN A 93 0.35 13.14 20.08
C ASN A 93 0.96 11.77 19.98
N ASN A 94 0.15 10.78 19.64
CA ASN A 94 0.61 9.43 19.38
C ASN A 94 -0.16 8.88 18.17
N LEU A 95 0.55 8.64 17.07
CA LEU A 95 0.04 7.88 15.93
C LEU A 95 0.77 6.54 15.88
N ARG A 96 0.01 5.47 16.05
CA ARG A 96 0.49 4.10 15.97
C ARG A 96 0.00 3.48 14.67
N PHE A 97 0.95 2.94 13.91
CA PHE A 97 0.65 2.02 12.84
C PHE A 97 0.48 0.65 13.48
N GLU A 98 -0.74 0.10 13.43
CA GLU A 98 -1.02 -1.16 14.10
C GLU A 98 -0.30 -2.33 13.44
N ASP A 99 0.01 -3.34 14.25
CA ASP A 99 0.55 -4.59 13.75
C ASP A 99 -0.56 -5.36 13.03
N GLU A 100 -0.39 -5.58 11.73
CA GLU A 100 -1.44 -6.16 10.90
C GLU A 100 -0.98 -7.46 10.26
N GLY A 101 -1.76 -8.52 10.49
CA GLY A 101 -1.66 -9.79 9.78
C GLY A 101 -2.80 -9.94 8.77
N SER A 102 -2.48 -10.29 7.52
CA SER A 102 -3.48 -10.49 6.47
C SER A 102 -3.07 -11.55 5.46
N PHE A 103 -3.99 -11.90 4.56
CA PHE A 103 -3.65 -12.64 3.35
C PHE A 103 -3.13 -11.66 2.30
N GLY A 104 -1.83 -11.76 2.00
CA GLY A 104 -1.20 -10.91 0.97
C GLY A 104 -1.54 -11.36 -0.44
N MET A 105 -1.68 -12.67 -0.67
CA MET A 105 -1.97 -13.23 -1.99
C MET A 105 -2.60 -14.62 -1.92
N VAL A 106 -3.53 -14.91 -2.82
CA VAL A 106 -3.97 -16.26 -3.17
C VAL A 106 -4.03 -16.36 -4.68
N GLY A 107 -3.55 -17.44 -5.27
CA GLY A 107 -3.75 -17.60 -6.71
C GLY A 107 -3.32 -18.93 -7.27
N VAL A 108 -3.58 -19.07 -8.56
CA VAL A 108 -3.25 -20.25 -9.35
C VAL A 108 -2.63 -19.83 -10.68
N THR A 109 -1.50 -20.46 -11.02
CA THR A 109 -0.87 -20.36 -12.33
C THR A 109 -1.06 -21.67 -13.08
N ILE A 110 -1.61 -21.60 -14.28
CA ILE A 110 -1.91 -22.74 -15.13
C ILE A 110 -0.98 -22.69 -16.35
N PRO A 111 -0.06 -23.66 -16.52
CA PRO A 111 0.71 -23.76 -17.74
C PRO A 111 -0.23 -24.17 -18.86
N GLY A 112 -0.21 -23.42 -19.96
CA GLY A 112 -1.04 -23.74 -21.12
C GLY A 112 -0.21 -24.37 -22.23
N GLN A 113 -0.90 -24.74 -23.30
CA GLN A 113 -0.30 -25.35 -24.47
C GLN A 113 0.12 -24.28 -25.49
N ARG A 114 1.09 -24.61 -26.34
CA ARG A 114 1.54 -23.76 -27.47
C ARG A 114 2.03 -22.37 -27.03
N GLY A 115 2.62 -22.29 -25.84
CA GLY A 115 3.22 -21.06 -25.30
C GLY A 115 2.24 -20.11 -24.60
N PHE A 116 0.95 -20.45 -24.53
CA PHE A 116 -0.02 -19.71 -23.72
C PHE A 116 0.05 -20.14 -22.26
N HIS A 117 -0.06 -19.20 -21.33
CA HIS A 117 -0.10 -19.45 -19.90
C HIS A 117 -1.12 -18.51 -19.26
N PHE A 118 -1.75 -18.95 -18.16
CA PHE A 118 -2.78 -18.18 -17.47
C PHE A 118 -2.50 -18.12 -15.97
N SER A 119 -2.90 -17.04 -15.34
CA SER A 119 -2.92 -16.93 -13.88
C SER A 119 -4.22 -16.25 -13.43
N LEU A 120 -4.79 -16.78 -12.35
CA LEU A 120 -5.84 -16.13 -11.58
C LEU A 120 -5.27 -15.81 -10.20
N ILE A 121 -5.43 -14.59 -9.74
CA ILE A 121 -4.77 -14.15 -8.51
C ILE A 121 -5.63 -13.11 -7.79
N GLU A 122 -5.71 -13.22 -6.47
CA GLU A 122 -6.19 -12.17 -5.58
C GLU A 122 -5.01 -11.69 -4.74
N VAL A 123 -4.78 -10.38 -4.69
CA VAL A 123 -3.70 -9.77 -3.92
C VAL A 123 -4.25 -8.62 -3.07
N GLN A 124 -3.72 -8.47 -1.86
CA GLN A 124 -3.89 -7.24 -1.10
C GLN A 124 -2.72 -6.31 -1.43
N ARG A 125 -2.95 -5.31 -2.28
CA ARG A 125 -1.90 -4.41 -2.78
C ARG A 125 -1.54 -3.32 -1.79
N TYR A 126 -2.50 -2.98 -0.95
CA TYR A 126 -2.42 -1.86 -0.06
C TYR A 126 -3.23 -2.21 1.18
N ASN A 127 -2.63 -2.02 2.34
CA ASN A 127 -3.30 -2.13 3.63
C ASN A 127 -2.60 -1.19 4.59
N HIS A 128 -3.36 -0.29 5.20
CA HIS A 128 -2.91 0.43 6.38
C HIS A 128 -4.02 0.45 7.42
N ASP A 129 -3.62 0.47 8.68
CA ASP A 129 -4.46 0.75 9.85
C ASP A 129 -3.64 1.65 10.77
N ILE A 130 -3.97 2.94 10.73
CA ILE A 130 -3.34 3.98 11.54
C ILE A 130 -4.32 4.32 12.64
N ARG A 131 -3.87 4.26 13.88
CA ARG A 131 -4.65 4.59 15.07
C ARG A 131 -3.91 5.58 15.93
N GLY A 132 -4.61 6.42 16.66
CA GLY A 132 -3.91 7.30 17.57
C GLY A 132 -4.75 8.39 18.19
N THR A 133 -4.05 9.29 18.85
CA THR A 133 -4.60 10.48 19.47
C THR A 133 -3.85 11.69 18.94
N LEU A 134 -4.59 12.67 18.43
CA LEU A 134 -4.05 13.91 17.88
C LEU A 134 -4.51 15.08 18.77
N PHE A 135 -3.74 15.34 19.81
CA PHE A 135 -3.89 16.52 20.63
C PHE A 135 -3.23 17.71 19.98
N ASP A 136 -4.07 18.68 19.67
CA ASP A 136 -3.66 20.00 19.26
C ASP A 136 -2.93 20.71 20.42
N THR A 137 -2.06 21.66 20.08
CA THR A 137 -1.20 22.34 21.07
C THR A 137 -2.06 23.05 22.14
N PRO A 138 -1.50 23.43 23.30
CA PRO A 138 -2.24 24.19 24.30
C PRO A 138 -2.91 25.47 23.77
N GLU A 139 -2.40 26.05 22.68
CA GLU A 139 -2.96 27.23 22.01
C GLU A 139 -4.19 26.87 21.16
N ASP A 140 -4.20 25.69 20.54
CA ASP A 140 -5.32 25.21 19.71
C ASP A 140 -6.50 24.67 20.53
N ARG A 141 -6.26 24.26 21.78
CA ARG A 141 -7.35 24.00 22.76
C ARG A 141 -8.24 25.23 22.97
N ALA A 142 -7.71 26.44 22.79
CA ALA A 142 -8.50 27.66 22.88
C ALA A 142 -9.42 27.87 21.66
N SER A 143 -9.14 27.23 20.51
CA SER A 143 -9.97 27.25 19.31
C SER A 143 -11.06 26.18 19.24
N GLY A 144 -11.16 25.29 20.24
CA GLY A 144 -12.41 24.58 20.54
C GLY A 144 -12.60 23.17 19.94
N GLY A 145 -11.52 22.44 19.65
CA GLY A 145 -11.61 21.00 19.34
C GLY A 145 -10.33 20.26 19.71
N THR A 146 -10.45 19.02 20.20
CA THR A 146 -9.31 18.12 20.39
C THR A 146 -9.68 16.76 19.85
N ILE A 147 -8.84 16.19 18.95
CA ILE A 147 -9.03 14.84 18.44
C ILE A 147 -8.58 13.86 19.54
N THR A 148 -9.56 13.22 20.16
CA THR A 148 -9.35 12.27 21.24
C THR A 148 -9.05 10.86 20.73
N SER A 149 -9.52 10.52 19.52
CA SER A 149 -9.24 9.27 18.85
C SER A 149 -9.26 9.47 17.34
N TYR A 150 -8.36 8.80 16.66
CA TYR A 150 -8.26 8.72 15.21
C TYR A 150 -8.05 7.26 14.82
N GLU A 151 -8.85 6.76 13.90
CA GLU A 151 -8.62 5.50 13.20
C GLU A 151 -8.78 5.73 11.71
N ASP A 152 -7.79 5.34 10.92
CA ASP A 152 -7.87 5.29 9.47
C ASP A 152 -7.36 3.96 8.97
N ARG A 153 -8.26 3.22 8.34
CA ARG A 153 -7.97 1.93 7.75
C ARG A 153 -8.39 1.91 6.31
N VAL A 154 -7.42 1.71 5.43
CA VAL A 154 -7.65 1.58 3.99
C VAL A 154 -7.06 0.27 3.50
N SER A 155 -7.87 -0.50 2.77
CA SER A 155 -7.41 -1.70 2.10
C SER A 155 -7.80 -1.69 0.63
N VAL A 156 -6.87 -2.11 -0.23
CA VAL A 156 -7.10 -2.33 -1.66
C VAL A 156 -6.76 -3.78 -1.98
N ASN A 157 -7.79 -4.52 -2.37
CA ASN A 157 -7.66 -5.89 -2.85
C ASN A 157 -7.86 -5.90 -4.36
N SER A 158 -7.09 -6.68 -5.08
CA SER A 158 -7.14 -6.75 -6.54
C SER A 158 -7.27 -8.19 -7.00
N PHE A 159 -8.32 -8.47 -7.76
CA PHE A 159 -8.46 -9.74 -8.46
C PHE A 159 -7.96 -9.61 -9.90
N GLY A 160 -6.95 -10.39 -10.27
CA GLY A 160 -6.30 -10.38 -11.57
C GLY A 160 -6.62 -11.61 -12.41
N VAL A 161 -6.94 -11.38 -13.69
CA VAL A 161 -6.95 -12.40 -14.75
C VAL A 161 -5.81 -12.08 -15.70
N ILE A 162 -4.84 -12.99 -15.78
CA ILE A 162 -3.56 -12.73 -16.44
C ILE A 162 -3.33 -13.79 -17.49
N ALA A 163 -2.85 -13.37 -18.66
CA ALA A 163 -2.48 -14.23 -19.77
C ALA A 163 -1.09 -13.86 -20.28
N SER A 164 -0.33 -14.87 -20.71
CA SER A 164 0.96 -14.67 -21.35
C SER A 164 1.13 -15.56 -22.55
N TYR A 165 1.92 -15.08 -23.50
CA TYR A 165 2.26 -15.79 -24.71
C TYR A 165 3.77 -15.74 -24.94
N ARG A 166 4.39 -16.92 -24.95
CA ARG A 166 5.78 -17.10 -25.37
C ARG A 166 5.86 -17.06 -26.90
N SER A 167 6.18 -15.89 -27.43
CA SER A 167 6.22 -15.65 -28.88
C SER A 167 7.41 -16.31 -29.57
N THR A 168 8.55 -16.44 -28.88
CA THR A 168 9.74 -17.15 -29.41
C THR A 168 10.41 -17.94 -28.29
N TYR A 169 11.50 -18.66 -28.62
CA TYR A 169 12.34 -19.33 -27.62
C TYR A 169 13.09 -18.37 -26.68
N ARG A 170 13.02 -17.04 -26.89
CA ARG A 170 13.63 -16.01 -26.05
C ARG A 170 12.68 -14.93 -25.56
N THR A 171 11.53 -14.75 -26.19
CA THR A 171 10.63 -13.62 -25.93
C THR A 171 9.26 -14.09 -25.50
N SER A 172 8.66 -13.35 -24.58
CA SER A 172 7.24 -13.44 -24.28
C SER A 172 6.64 -12.06 -24.02
N VAL A 173 5.33 -12.01 -24.18
CA VAL A 173 4.49 -10.87 -23.80
C VAL A 173 3.41 -11.36 -22.85
N GLY A 174 2.86 -10.47 -22.05
CA GLY A 174 1.72 -10.82 -21.21
C GLY A 174 0.85 -9.61 -20.91
N ILE A 175 -0.41 -9.88 -20.62
CA ILE A 175 -1.43 -8.90 -20.28
C ILE A 175 -2.17 -9.36 -19.03
N GLY A 176 -2.54 -8.42 -18.17
CA GLY A 176 -3.40 -8.66 -17.02
C GLY A 176 -4.54 -7.66 -16.97
N ILE A 177 -5.71 -8.12 -16.55
CA ILE A 177 -6.88 -7.31 -16.23
C ILE A 177 -7.14 -7.47 -14.74
N TRP A 178 -7.24 -6.36 -14.03
CA TRP A 178 -7.35 -6.30 -12.59
C TRP A 178 -8.67 -5.63 -12.21
N PHE A 179 -9.37 -6.23 -11.27
CA PHE A 179 -10.58 -5.70 -10.64
C PHE A 179 -10.21 -5.29 -9.22
N ASP A 180 -9.96 -4.00 -9.05
CA ASP A 180 -9.52 -3.41 -7.80
C ASP A 180 -10.75 -3.10 -6.94
N ARG A 181 -10.67 -3.43 -5.65
CA ARG A 181 -11.70 -3.19 -4.65
C ARG A 181 -11.09 -2.46 -3.46
N LYS A 182 -11.54 -1.23 -3.24
CA LYS A 182 -11.16 -0.41 -2.10
C LYS A 182 -12.17 -0.54 -0.96
N LYS A 183 -11.68 -0.56 0.27
CA LYS A 183 -12.45 -0.32 1.49
C LYS A 183 -11.72 0.74 2.30
N VAL A 184 -12.47 1.74 2.75
CA VAL A 184 -12.03 2.74 3.72
C VAL A 184 -12.92 2.64 4.93
N PHE A 185 -12.28 2.69 6.09
CA PHE A 185 -12.91 2.94 7.36
C PHE A 185 -12.13 4.07 8.01
N LYS A 186 -12.83 5.15 8.36
CA LYS A 186 -12.28 6.25 9.13
C LYS A 186 -13.17 6.47 10.32
N SER A 187 -12.59 6.63 11.49
CA SER A 187 -13.28 7.04 12.70
C SER A 187 -12.47 8.16 13.33
N LEU A 188 -13.18 9.17 13.82
CA LEU A 188 -12.57 10.37 14.32
C LEU A 188 -13.44 10.93 15.43
N ASP A 189 -12.88 10.89 16.63
CA ASP A 189 -13.54 11.31 17.85
C ASP A 189 -13.00 12.66 18.28
N TYR A 190 -13.84 13.68 18.27
CA TYR A 190 -13.51 14.99 18.81
C TYR A 190 -14.21 15.24 20.13
N ALA A 191 -13.46 15.79 21.09
CA ALA A 191 -14.05 16.50 22.21
C ALA A 191 -14.37 17.93 21.76
N ALA A 192 -15.66 18.25 21.66
CA ALA A 192 -16.15 19.57 21.26
C ALA A 192 -17.29 19.99 22.17
N GLY A 193 -17.12 21.09 22.90
CA GLY A 193 -18.19 21.56 23.79
C GLY A 193 -19.35 22.21 23.02
N CYS A 194 -20.57 21.91 23.47
CA CYS A 194 -21.80 22.30 22.77
C CYS A 194 -22.31 23.72 23.12
N ASP A 195 -21.44 24.67 23.48
CA ASP A 195 -21.90 25.98 23.94
C ASP A 195 -22.29 26.91 22.78
N ALA A 196 -23.60 27.10 22.59
CA ALA A 196 -24.18 27.98 21.58
C ALA A 196 -23.91 29.49 21.82
N THR A 197 -23.30 29.87 22.95
CA THR A 197 -23.03 31.28 23.29
C THR A 197 -21.70 31.80 22.74
N GLY A 198 -20.85 30.93 22.18
CA GLY A 198 -19.48 31.29 21.78
C GLY A 198 -18.54 31.49 22.97
N ALA A 199 -18.97 31.15 24.19
CA ALA A 199 -18.09 31.03 25.34
C ALA A 199 -17.18 29.80 25.18
N PRO A 200 -15.94 29.85 25.70
CA PRO A 200 -15.09 28.66 25.77
C PRO A 200 -15.85 27.56 26.52
N PRO A 201 -15.88 26.34 25.99
CA PRO A 201 -16.61 25.27 26.63
C PRO A 201 -16.01 24.98 28.01
N THR A 202 -16.87 24.81 29.02
CA THR A 202 -16.44 24.39 30.35
C THR A 202 -15.85 22.98 30.29
N ASP A 203 -14.95 22.63 31.21
CA ASP A 203 -14.38 21.27 31.32
C ASP A 203 -15.48 20.18 31.36
N GLN A 204 -16.64 20.51 31.92
CA GLN A 204 -17.80 19.63 31.96
C GLN A 204 -18.52 19.51 30.60
N GLN A 205 -18.62 20.59 29.82
CA GLN A 205 -19.16 20.53 28.45
C GLN A 205 -18.20 19.85 27.47
N ILE A 206 -16.89 19.91 27.70
CA ILE A 206 -15.90 19.12 26.95
C ILE A 206 -16.06 17.63 27.31
N ALA A 207 -16.34 17.31 28.58
CA ALA A 207 -16.64 15.95 29.01
C ALA A 207 -17.99 15.42 28.46
N ASP A 208 -18.97 16.30 28.23
CA ASP A 208 -20.30 15.94 27.73
C ASP A 208 -20.42 16.00 26.18
N GLY A 209 -19.52 16.71 25.50
CA GLY A 209 -19.56 17.00 24.07
C GLY A 209 -18.64 16.10 23.25
N PHE A 210 -19.22 15.09 22.60
CA PHE A 210 -18.53 14.15 21.72
C PHE A 210 -19.03 14.35 20.29
N LEU A 211 -18.10 14.58 19.35
CA LEU A 211 -18.34 14.36 17.94
C LEU A 211 -17.68 13.06 17.55
N ASP A 212 -18.51 12.10 17.16
CA ASP A 212 -18.07 10.86 16.54
C ASP A 212 -18.40 10.96 15.06
N ALA A 213 -17.39 10.87 14.21
CA ALA A 213 -17.56 10.74 12.78
C ALA A 213 -17.01 9.40 12.34
N GLU A 214 -17.90 8.42 12.19
CA GLU A 214 -17.56 7.16 11.52
C GLU A 214 -17.90 7.27 10.04
N ALA A 215 -16.90 7.04 9.21
CA ALA A 215 -17.03 7.09 7.78
C ALA A 215 -16.61 5.75 7.18
N SER A 216 -17.58 5.04 6.60
CA SER A 216 -17.32 3.77 5.93
C SER A 216 -17.71 3.86 4.46
N THR A 217 -16.82 3.40 3.57
CA THR A 217 -17.13 3.40 2.14
C THR A 217 -17.90 2.17 1.73
N ASN A 218 -18.93 2.38 0.89
CA ASN A 218 -19.37 1.33 -0.04
C ASN A 218 -18.22 1.00 -1.01
N LYS A 219 -18.02 -0.29 -1.29
CA LYS A 219 -16.89 -0.87 -2.04
C LYS A 219 -16.60 -0.08 -3.32
N GLY A 220 -15.58 0.78 -3.33
CA GLY A 220 -15.08 1.38 -4.56
C GLY A 220 -14.51 0.28 -5.45
N THR A 221 -14.85 0.29 -6.74
CA THR A 221 -14.34 -0.70 -7.70
C THR A 221 -13.71 0.00 -8.89
N ALA A 222 -12.57 -0.49 -9.34
CA ALA A 222 -11.92 -0.01 -10.55
C ALA A 222 -11.40 -1.15 -11.41
N ILE A 223 -11.16 -0.85 -12.69
CA ILE A 223 -10.48 -1.75 -13.61
C ILE A 223 -9.11 -1.17 -13.91
N ARG A 224 -8.09 -2.01 -13.81
CA ARG A 224 -6.69 -1.68 -14.11
C ARG A 224 -6.10 -2.70 -15.07
N PHE A 225 -5.18 -2.27 -15.92
CA PHE A 225 -4.50 -3.14 -16.86
C PHE A 225 -3.02 -3.24 -16.54
N SER A 226 -2.42 -4.38 -16.86
CA SER A 226 -0.97 -4.56 -16.84
C SER A 226 -0.49 -5.14 -18.15
N LEU A 227 0.65 -4.67 -18.64
CA LEU A 227 1.34 -5.20 -19.81
C LEU A 227 2.78 -5.53 -19.43
N GLY A 228 3.28 -6.67 -19.90
CA GLY A 228 4.65 -7.13 -19.62
C GLY A 228 5.36 -7.60 -20.88
N GLY A 229 6.68 -7.41 -20.89
CA GLY A 229 7.63 -8.00 -21.84
C GLY A 229 8.74 -8.74 -21.08
N PHE A 230 9.18 -9.85 -21.64
CA PHE A 230 10.28 -10.64 -21.08
C PHE A 230 11.19 -11.14 -22.20
N PHE A 231 12.49 -11.02 -22.00
CA PHE A 231 13.51 -11.39 -22.98
C PHE A 231 14.68 -12.13 -22.33
N ARG A 232 14.89 -13.38 -22.72
CA ARG A 232 16.10 -14.15 -22.41
C ARG A 232 17.22 -13.75 -23.37
N ALA A 233 17.98 -12.73 -22.98
CA ALA A 233 19.08 -12.19 -23.77
C ALA A 233 20.19 -13.24 -24.00
N THR A 234 20.53 -13.98 -22.95
CA THR A 234 21.49 -15.09 -22.99
C THR A 234 20.99 -16.23 -22.09
N PRO A 235 21.61 -17.43 -22.10
CA PRO A 235 21.25 -18.48 -21.13
C PRO A 235 21.34 -18.04 -19.66
N ASN A 236 22.17 -17.02 -19.38
CA ASN A 236 22.46 -16.54 -18.04
C ASN A 236 21.88 -15.14 -17.76
N LEU A 237 21.18 -14.52 -18.70
CA LEU A 237 20.66 -13.16 -18.54
C LEU A 237 19.23 -13.09 -19.07
N ASP A 238 18.31 -12.80 -18.17
CA ASP A 238 16.92 -12.50 -18.46
C ASP A 238 16.68 -11.01 -18.19
N LEU A 239 15.88 -10.37 -19.05
CA LEU A 239 15.46 -8.98 -18.95
C LEU A 239 13.94 -8.93 -18.92
N GLY A 240 13.37 -8.02 -18.14
CA GLY A 240 11.94 -7.82 -18.06
C GLY A 240 11.59 -6.33 -18.03
N ALA A 241 10.39 -6.02 -18.51
CA ALA A 241 9.76 -4.72 -18.31
C ALA A 241 8.25 -4.90 -18.16
N SER A 242 7.61 -4.08 -17.34
CA SER A 242 6.16 -4.08 -17.18
C SER A 242 5.62 -2.67 -16.93
N VAL A 243 4.34 -2.49 -17.24
CA VAL A 243 3.59 -1.27 -16.96
C VAL A 243 2.22 -1.65 -16.39
N PHE A 244 1.78 -0.89 -15.39
CA PHE A 244 0.43 -0.93 -14.83
C PHE A 244 -0.22 0.41 -15.09
N THR A 245 -1.43 0.40 -15.66
CA THR A 245 -2.20 1.63 -15.83
C THR A 245 -2.61 2.19 -14.48
N ASN A 246 -2.94 3.47 -14.43
CA ASN A 246 -3.71 4.01 -13.31
C ASN A 246 -5.14 3.41 -13.33
N SER A 247 -5.88 3.62 -12.24
CA SER A 247 -7.29 3.24 -12.15
C SER A 247 -8.01 4.14 -11.17
N ASN A 248 -9.25 4.50 -11.49
CA ASN A 248 -10.04 5.42 -10.69
C ASN A 248 -11.08 4.63 -9.89
N MET A 249 -10.89 4.58 -8.58
CA MET A 249 -11.78 3.95 -7.61
C MET A 249 -12.66 5.03 -6.99
N THR A 250 -13.83 5.26 -7.58
CA THR A 250 -14.86 6.08 -6.94
C THR A 250 -15.59 5.23 -5.90
N SER A 251 -15.65 5.74 -4.68
CA SER A 251 -16.38 5.15 -3.56
C SER A 251 -17.29 6.20 -2.93
N THR A 252 -18.44 5.78 -2.40
CA THR A 252 -19.27 6.67 -1.59
C THR A 252 -18.94 6.39 -0.14
N LEU A 253 -18.34 7.38 0.51
CA LEU A 253 -18.09 7.41 1.95
C LEU A 253 -19.38 7.86 2.63
N ARG A 254 -20.04 6.95 3.33
CA ARG A 254 -21.14 7.31 4.22
C ARG A 254 -20.54 7.65 5.56
N SER A 255 -20.70 8.91 5.96
CA SER A 255 -20.30 9.39 7.28
C SER A 255 -21.55 9.48 8.16
N ASP A 256 -21.56 8.70 9.23
CA ASP A 256 -22.52 8.86 10.30
C ASP A 256 -21.87 9.82 11.30
N VAL A 257 -22.44 11.01 11.46
CA VAL A 257 -21.90 12.03 12.36
C VAL A 257 -22.84 12.16 13.55
N TRP A 258 -22.34 11.80 14.73
CA TRP A 258 -23.03 11.95 16.00
C TRP A 258 -22.45 13.14 16.75
N PHE A 259 -23.31 14.11 17.04
CA PHE A 259 -23.07 15.14 18.03
C PHE A 259 -23.88 14.77 19.28
N THR A 260 -23.37 15.08 20.47
CA THR A 260 -24.19 15.02 21.71
C THR A 260 -25.55 15.73 21.55
N CYS A 261 -25.63 16.73 20.66
CA CYS A 261 -26.84 17.54 20.45
C CYS A 261 -27.61 17.28 19.14
N ALA A 262 -27.10 16.47 18.20
CA ALA A 262 -27.72 16.24 16.90
C ALA A 262 -27.11 15.03 16.17
N HIS A 263 -27.88 14.39 15.30
CA HIS A 263 -27.37 13.34 14.42
C HIS A 263 -27.61 13.74 12.97
N SER A 264 -26.60 13.52 12.12
CA SER A 264 -26.69 13.75 10.69
C SER A 264 -25.93 12.66 9.94
N ASP A 265 -26.58 12.11 8.92
CA ASP A 265 -25.92 11.27 7.93
C ASP A 265 -25.44 12.16 6.79
N VAL A 266 -24.19 11.98 6.36
CA VAL A 266 -23.61 12.69 5.22
C VAL A 266 -23.00 11.67 4.27
N ASP A 267 -23.59 11.54 3.09
CA ASP A 267 -22.97 10.79 2.00
C ASP A 267 -22.03 11.71 1.22
N ARG A 268 -20.78 11.27 1.05
CA ARG A 268 -19.76 11.97 0.26
C ARG A 268 -19.14 11.02 -0.75
N GLU A 269 -19.06 11.46 -2.00
CA GLU A 269 -18.26 10.74 -2.99
C GLU A 269 -16.77 11.05 -2.78
N VAL A 270 -16.00 9.98 -2.65
CA VAL A 270 -14.55 9.98 -2.55
C VAL A 270 -14.01 9.19 -3.73
N THR A 271 -13.35 9.90 -4.65
CA THR A 271 -12.62 9.27 -5.74
C THR A 271 -11.16 9.20 -5.39
N ASP A 272 -10.65 7.98 -5.37
CA ASP A 272 -9.23 7.69 -5.22
C ASP A 272 -8.70 7.07 -6.50
N GLU A 273 -7.42 7.20 -6.73
CA GLU A 273 -6.81 6.66 -7.93
C GLU A 273 -5.56 5.86 -7.56
N THR A 274 -5.32 4.74 -8.27
CA THR A 274 -4.05 4.01 -8.17
C THR A 274 -3.07 4.55 -9.19
N PRO A 275 -1.78 4.72 -8.87
CA PRO A 275 -0.84 5.39 -9.76
C PRO A 275 -0.46 4.52 -10.96
N LEU A 276 -0.04 5.18 -12.05
CA LEU A 276 0.66 4.52 -13.15
C LEU A 276 2.01 4.01 -12.62
N THR A 277 2.39 2.76 -12.94
CA THR A 277 3.69 2.22 -12.54
C THR A 277 4.40 1.60 -13.74
N VAL A 278 5.66 1.97 -13.96
CA VAL A 278 6.53 1.40 -15.01
C VAL A 278 7.75 0.79 -14.33
N GLN A 279 8.14 -0.40 -14.75
CA GLN A 279 9.23 -1.15 -14.12
C GLN A 279 10.10 -1.84 -15.17
N ALA A 280 11.38 -1.95 -14.88
CA ALA A 280 12.35 -2.67 -15.71
C ALA A 280 13.37 -3.37 -14.83
N GLY A 281 13.86 -4.52 -15.27
CA GLY A 281 14.74 -5.33 -14.45
C GLY A 281 15.57 -6.34 -15.21
N ALA A 282 16.58 -6.87 -14.52
CA ALA A 282 17.48 -7.88 -15.03
C ALA A 282 17.73 -8.97 -13.99
N LEU A 283 17.83 -10.21 -14.48
CA LEU A 283 18.27 -11.35 -13.68
C LEU A 283 19.48 -12.00 -14.34
N TRP A 284 20.59 -12.03 -13.62
CA TRP A 284 21.83 -12.68 -14.03
C TRP A 284 22.06 -13.97 -13.25
N ARG A 285 22.47 -15.03 -13.94
CA ARG A 285 22.76 -16.35 -13.36
C ARG A 285 24.25 -16.64 -13.41
N ARG A 286 24.84 -16.90 -12.26
CA ARG A 286 26.21 -17.41 -12.13
C ARG A 286 26.16 -18.92 -11.86
N GLY A 287 26.07 -19.68 -12.95
CA GLY A 287 25.89 -21.14 -12.88
C GLY A 287 24.45 -21.54 -12.49
N PRO A 288 24.24 -22.78 -12.02
CA PRO A 288 22.90 -23.28 -11.74
C PRO A 288 22.32 -22.78 -10.41
N THR A 289 23.16 -22.36 -9.46
CA THR A 289 22.75 -22.14 -8.06
C THR A 289 22.66 -20.69 -7.65
N LEU A 290 23.45 -19.79 -8.25
CA LEU A 290 23.52 -18.40 -7.81
C LEU A 290 22.87 -17.47 -8.83
N ARG A 291 21.97 -16.62 -8.34
CA ARG A 291 21.25 -15.63 -9.14
C ARG A 291 21.40 -14.26 -8.50
N PHE A 292 21.43 -13.25 -9.34
CA PHE A 292 21.41 -11.84 -8.97
C PHE A 292 20.26 -11.19 -9.72
N VAL A 293 19.48 -10.39 -9.02
CA VAL A 293 18.35 -9.64 -9.58
C VAL A 293 18.53 -8.18 -9.25
N GLY A 294 18.15 -7.31 -10.17
CA GLY A 294 18.04 -5.89 -9.89
C GLY A 294 17.03 -5.23 -10.80
N ASP A 295 16.17 -4.40 -10.20
CA ASP A 295 15.11 -3.71 -10.91
C ASP A 295 15.11 -2.22 -10.56
N VAL A 296 14.50 -1.45 -11.45
CA VAL A 296 14.11 -0.06 -11.25
C VAL A 296 12.61 0.06 -11.51
N SER A 297 11.91 0.78 -10.65
CA SER A 297 10.51 1.13 -10.87
C SER A 297 10.28 2.61 -10.71
N PHE A 298 9.30 3.12 -11.44
CA PHE A 298 8.81 4.49 -11.35
C PHE A 298 7.29 4.45 -11.24
N THR A 299 6.77 5.11 -10.23
CA THR A 299 5.35 5.19 -9.91
C THR A 299 4.93 6.65 -9.92
N ARG A 300 4.07 7.00 -10.89
CA ARG A 300 3.62 8.38 -11.09
C ARG A 300 2.43 8.68 -10.19
N TRP A 301 2.69 9.40 -9.11
CA TRP A 301 1.69 9.84 -8.13
C TRP A 301 1.20 11.27 -8.42
N SER A 302 2.03 12.10 -9.06
CA SER A 302 1.71 13.46 -9.52
C SER A 302 0.51 13.54 -10.47
N ILE A 303 0.02 12.40 -10.96
CA ILE A 303 -1.21 12.37 -11.76
C ILE A 303 -2.44 12.75 -10.92
N PHE A 304 -2.32 12.75 -9.59
CA PHE A 304 -3.39 13.11 -8.65
C PHE A 304 -3.35 14.57 -8.18
N ASP A 305 -2.44 15.38 -8.73
CA ASP A 305 -2.36 16.81 -8.42
C ASP A 305 -3.59 17.52 -9.00
N ASP A 306 -4.65 17.53 -8.20
CA ASP A 306 -5.84 18.33 -8.44
C ASP A 306 -5.56 19.72 -7.87
N THR A 307 -5.40 20.69 -8.76
CA THR A 307 -5.13 22.10 -8.42
C THR A 307 -6.17 22.69 -7.47
N GLU A 308 -7.34 22.08 -7.33
CA GLU A 308 -8.39 22.51 -6.40
C GLU A 308 -8.25 21.91 -4.98
N LYS A 309 -7.44 20.86 -4.77
CA LYS A 309 -7.42 20.09 -3.52
C LYS A 309 -6.14 20.22 -2.67
N GLU A 310 -5.19 21.07 -3.06
CA GLU A 310 -3.90 21.25 -2.34
C GLU A 310 -3.23 19.90 -1.99
N LEU A 311 -3.34 18.92 -2.89
CA LEU A 311 -2.64 17.65 -2.78
C LEU A 311 -1.46 17.73 -3.75
N ASP A 312 -0.25 17.75 -3.20
CA ASP A 312 0.99 17.64 -3.97
C ASP A 312 1.55 16.24 -3.72
N TYR A 313 1.36 15.35 -4.69
CA TYR A 313 1.89 13.99 -4.62
C TYR A 313 3.19 13.89 -5.40
N SER A 314 4.27 13.55 -4.70
CA SER A 314 5.55 13.34 -5.36
C SER A 314 5.64 11.96 -6.04
N ASP A 315 6.24 11.94 -7.23
CA ASP A 315 6.49 10.70 -7.97
C ASP A 315 7.55 9.85 -7.25
N MET A 316 7.32 8.54 -7.22
CA MET A 316 8.17 7.61 -6.48
C MET A 316 9.03 6.78 -7.44
N ALA A 317 10.30 6.59 -7.08
CA ALA A 317 11.20 5.65 -7.72
C ALA A 317 11.62 4.57 -6.73
N GLN A 318 11.89 3.37 -7.23
CA GLN A 318 12.47 2.28 -6.45
C GLN A 318 13.68 1.71 -7.18
N ILE A 319 14.70 1.35 -6.41
CA ILE A 319 15.82 0.54 -6.88
C ILE A 319 15.89 -0.70 -5.99
N SER A 320 15.95 -1.88 -6.61
CA SER A 320 16.07 -3.16 -5.92
C SER A 320 17.34 -3.89 -6.35
N LEU A 321 17.98 -4.57 -5.39
CA LEU A 321 19.11 -5.46 -5.63
C LEU A 321 18.98 -6.70 -4.74
N GLY A 322 19.09 -7.88 -5.34
CA GLY A 322 18.90 -9.14 -4.63
C GLY A 322 19.78 -10.25 -5.13
N THR A 323 19.91 -11.28 -4.30
CA THR A 323 20.57 -12.54 -4.64
C THR A 323 19.74 -13.73 -4.18
N GLU A 324 19.77 -14.80 -4.97
CA GLU A 324 19.28 -16.13 -4.57
C GLU A 324 20.41 -17.15 -4.69
N TRP A 325 20.55 -17.98 -3.67
CA TRP A 325 21.49 -19.08 -3.64
C TRP A 325 20.80 -20.40 -3.32
N ASP A 326 20.71 -21.27 -4.33
CA ASP A 326 20.22 -22.63 -4.16
C ASP A 326 21.32 -23.52 -3.55
N ARG A 327 21.07 -24.03 -2.36
CA ARG A 327 21.94 -24.94 -1.62
C ARG A 327 21.38 -26.37 -1.64
N GLY A 328 21.85 -27.14 -2.62
CA GLY A 328 21.36 -28.48 -2.88
C GLY A 328 20.01 -28.46 -3.59
N ALA A 329 19.23 -29.54 -3.46
CA ALA A 329 17.94 -29.66 -4.13
C ALA A 329 16.77 -29.06 -3.35
N ALA A 330 16.94 -28.79 -2.05
CA ALA A 330 15.84 -28.44 -1.15
C ALA A 330 15.85 -26.99 -0.66
N TRP A 331 17.03 -26.39 -0.47
CA TRP A 331 17.13 -25.09 0.20
C TRP A 331 17.50 -23.98 -0.77
N THR A 332 16.84 -22.83 -0.65
CA THR A 332 17.22 -21.58 -1.30
C THR A 332 17.39 -20.50 -0.23
N PHE A 333 18.54 -19.84 -0.20
CA PHE A 333 18.79 -18.67 0.64
C PHE A 333 18.71 -17.40 -0.20
N ARG A 334 18.21 -16.32 0.40
CA ARG A 334 17.99 -15.06 -0.28
C ARG A 334 18.39 -13.91 0.61
N GLY A 335 18.89 -12.87 -0.03
CA GLY A 335 19.18 -11.60 0.61
C GLY A 335 19.11 -10.49 -0.43
N GLY A 336 18.82 -9.29 0.01
CA GLY A 336 18.75 -8.14 -0.87
C GLY A 336 18.46 -6.87 -0.12
N LEU A 337 18.41 -5.78 -0.86
CA LEU A 337 18.01 -4.47 -0.39
C LEU A 337 17.15 -3.80 -1.46
N TYR A 338 16.23 -2.96 -1.04
CA TYR A 338 15.61 -1.99 -1.93
C TYR A 338 15.50 -0.65 -1.23
N SER A 339 15.48 0.41 -2.05
CA SER A 339 15.13 1.73 -1.58
C SER A 339 13.99 2.28 -2.40
N GLN A 340 13.07 2.97 -1.73
CA GLN A 340 12.03 3.79 -2.31
C GLN A 340 12.37 5.24 -2.01
N PHE A 341 12.31 6.11 -3.00
CA PHE A 341 12.65 7.52 -2.85
C PHE A 341 11.81 8.38 -3.79
N ASP A 342 11.60 9.61 -3.37
CA ASP A 342 10.95 10.63 -4.19
C ASP A 342 11.89 11.02 -5.35
N ALA A 343 11.39 10.89 -6.57
CA ALA A 343 12.15 11.18 -7.79
C ALA A 343 12.38 12.69 -8.00
N SER A 344 11.51 13.55 -7.46
CA SER A 344 11.63 15.01 -7.54
C SER A 344 12.86 15.53 -6.76
N ASN A 345 13.21 14.87 -5.66
CA ASN A 345 14.39 15.17 -4.84
C ASN A 345 15.73 14.99 -5.58
N LEU A 346 15.75 14.37 -6.76
CA LEU A 346 16.96 14.28 -7.60
C LEU A 346 17.27 15.59 -8.35
N GLY A 347 16.36 16.58 -8.32
CA GLY A 347 16.35 17.73 -9.23
C GLY A 347 16.80 19.11 -8.70
N GLY A 348 16.92 19.36 -7.38
CA GLY A 348 17.21 20.72 -6.88
C GLY A 348 17.70 20.79 -5.43
N SER A 349 18.71 21.63 -5.16
CA SER A 349 19.40 21.73 -3.85
C SER A 349 18.69 22.59 -2.80
N ASP A 350 17.66 23.35 -3.17
CA ASP A 350 17.12 24.42 -2.32
C ASP A 350 15.67 24.18 -1.85
N GLU A 351 14.94 23.22 -2.44
CA GLU A 351 13.56 22.85 -2.06
C GLU A 351 13.49 21.91 -0.85
N HIS A 352 14.57 21.20 -0.54
CA HIS A 352 14.62 20.22 0.55
C HIS A 352 14.34 20.82 1.94
N ALA A 353 14.65 22.11 2.14
CA ALA A 353 14.40 22.82 3.40
C ALA A 353 12.94 23.33 3.53
N ALA A 354 12.22 23.50 2.42
CA ALA A 354 10.80 23.86 2.43
C ALA A 354 9.93 22.62 2.70
N ILE A 355 10.31 21.49 2.10
CA ILE A 355 9.65 20.20 2.25
C ILE A 355 9.73 19.68 3.70
N LEU A 356 10.90 19.78 4.34
CA LEU A 356 11.07 19.42 5.76
C LEU A 356 10.19 20.27 6.71
N ARG A 357 9.88 21.52 6.35
CA ARG A 357 8.94 22.37 7.12
C ARG A 357 7.48 21.97 6.90
N ASP A 358 7.14 21.48 5.73
CA ASP A 358 5.78 21.03 5.42
C ASP A 358 5.46 19.67 6.06
N LEU A 359 6.48 18.82 6.23
CA LEU A 359 6.43 17.60 7.06
C LEU A 359 6.20 17.91 8.55
N GLU A 360 6.88 18.92 9.10
CA GLU A 360 6.66 19.36 10.48
C GLU A 360 5.24 19.93 10.69
N ASN A 361 4.66 20.56 9.66
CA ASN A 361 3.35 21.20 9.75
C ASN A 361 2.16 20.27 9.42
N SER A 362 2.35 19.27 8.56
CA SER A 362 1.23 18.43 8.08
C SER A 362 0.97 17.18 8.92
N GLY A 363 1.88 16.82 9.84
CA GLY A 363 1.79 15.59 10.64
C GLY A 363 1.72 14.32 9.79
N ASN A 364 2.05 14.42 8.51
CA ASN A 364 1.84 13.39 7.52
C ASN A 364 3.15 12.64 7.29
N PRO A 365 3.29 11.37 7.67
CA PRO A 365 4.55 10.64 7.64
C PRO A 365 5.00 10.20 6.23
N ILE A 366 4.69 10.96 5.18
CA ILE A 366 4.68 10.45 3.80
C ILE A 366 6.03 10.50 3.09
N GLU A 367 7.04 11.21 3.58
CA GLU A 367 8.24 11.43 2.76
C GLU A 367 9.52 10.96 3.47
N ARG A 368 9.80 9.67 3.35
CA ARG A 368 11.16 9.20 3.64
C ARG A 368 11.66 8.33 2.52
N ASN A 369 12.92 8.60 2.16
CA ASN A 369 13.71 7.67 1.37
C ASN A 369 13.95 6.44 2.23
N GLU A 370 13.11 5.43 2.09
CA GLU A 370 13.23 4.22 2.88
C GLU A 370 14.28 3.31 2.24
N LEU A 371 15.12 2.68 3.07
CA LEU A 371 16.04 1.64 2.66
C LEU A 371 15.74 0.39 3.48
N TYR A 372 15.41 -0.70 2.80
CA TYR A 372 15.10 -1.97 3.42
C TYR A 372 16.25 -2.95 3.24
N LEU A 373 16.60 -3.65 4.31
CA LEU A 373 17.38 -4.89 4.23
C LEU A 373 16.43 -6.08 4.26
N THR A 374 16.66 -7.05 3.38
CA THR A 374 15.79 -8.21 3.24
C THR A 374 16.57 -9.51 3.33
N VAL A 375 15.94 -10.52 3.93
CA VAL A 375 16.44 -11.89 3.98
C VAL A 375 15.29 -12.86 3.77
N GLY A 376 15.60 -14.06 3.29
CA GLY A 376 14.60 -15.10 3.25
C GLY A 376 15.16 -16.48 2.95
N VAL A 377 14.30 -17.46 3.15
CA VAL A 377 14.60 -18.87 2.95
C VAL A 377 13.45 -19.54 2.21
N GLY A 378 13.79 -20.42 1.28
CA GLY A 378 12.86 -21.32 0.61
C GLY A 378 13.23 -22.77 0.94
N TYR A 379 12.22 -23.58 1.21
CA TYR A 379 12.37 -25.02 1.40
C TYR A 379 11.43 -25.78 0.46
N LEU A 380 12.02 -26.62 -0.40
CA LEU A 380 11.32 -27.52 -1.31
C LEU A 380 11.19 -28.91 -0.66
N TRP A 381 9.99 -29.20 -0.18
CA TRP A 381 9.62 -30.51 0.34
C TRP A 381 9.14 -31.42 -0.78
N ARG A 382 9.85 -32.55 -0.95
CA ARG A 382 9.49 -33.64 -1.87
C ARG A 382 9.29 -33.21 -3.34
N GLY A 383 9.88 -32.08 -3.75
CA GLY A 383 9.87 -31.62 -5.14
C GLY A 383 8.58 -30.95 -5.62
N HIS A 384 7.56 -30.78 -4.77
CA HIS A 384 6.26 -30.24 -5.17
C HIS A 384 5.63 -29.26 -4.16
N LEU A 385 6.05 -29.28 -2.90
CA LEU A 385 5.63 -28.29 -1.91
C LEU A 385 6.81 -27.37 -1.61
N ARG A 386 6.65 -26.07 -1.84
CA ARG A 386 7.62 -25.06 -1.44
C ARG A 386 7.04 -24.16 -0.35
N ILE A 387 7.85 -23.91 0.66
CA ILE A 387 7.57 -22.95 1.72
C ILE A 387 8.62 -21.85 1.59
N ASP A 388 8.18 -20.61 1.43
CA ASP A 388 9.06 -19.44 1.42
C ASP A 388 8.73 -18.56 2.64
N ALA A 389 9.76 -18.12 3.35
CA ALA A 389 9.65 -17.15 4.43
C ALA A 389 10.64 -16.01 4.16
N SER A 390 10.20 -14.78 4.43
CA SER A 390 10.99 -13.59 4.16
C SER A 390 10.73 -12.51 5.20
N LEU A 391 11.77 -11.73 5.48
CA LEU A 391 11.73 -10.57 6.36
C LEU A 391 12.37 -9.39 5.62
N ALA A 392 11.75 -8.23 5.73
CA ALA A 392 12.30 -6.95 5.33
C ALA A 392 12.23 -6.00 6.52
N ASP A 393 13.30 -5.25 6.74
CA ASP A 393 13.45 -4.37 7.88
C ASP A 393 14.13 -3.08 7.41
N SER A 394 13.45 -1.94 7.60
CA SER A 394 14.04 -0.62 7.30
C SER A 394 14.80 -0.05 8.49
N HIS A 395 14.52 -0.51 9.72
CA HIS A 395 15.09 -0.03 10.96
C HIS A 395 16.61 -0.19 11.02
N LEU A 396 17.15 -1.23 10.36
CA LEU A 396 18.59 -1.48 10.30
C LEU A 396 19.35 -0.43 9.47
N ALA A 397 18.68 0.22 8.52
CA ALA A 397 19.27 1.23 7.66
C ALA A 397 18.83 2.66 8.04
N SER A 398 17.62 2.79 8.59
CA SER A 398 16.96 4.03 8.99
C SER A 398 16.17 3.78 10.29
N PRO A 399 16.83 3.85 11.47
CA PRO A 399 16.21 3.56 12.77
C PRO A 399 14.99 4.43 13.08
N GLU A 400 14.90 5.62 12.50
CA GLU A 400 13.76 6.50 12.64
C GLU A 400 12.48 6.01 11.92
N ASP A 401 12.56 5.01 11.03
CA ASP A 401 11.42 4.56 10.22
C ASP A 401 10.62 3.43 10.89
N GLY A 402 11.23 2.65 11.78
CA GLY A 402 10.53 1.68 12.63
C GLY A 402 9.81 0.52 11.92
N GLN A 403 9.89 0.39 10.60
CA GLN A 403 9.07 -0.58 9.86
C GLN A 403 9.73 -1.95 9.73
N THR A 404 8.97 -2.99 10.05
CA THR A 404 9.34 -4.37 9.77
C THR A 404 8.20 -5.08 9.04
N THR A 405 8.53 -5.77 7.97
CA THR A 405 7.59 -6.55 7.16
C THR A 405 8.02 -8.01 7.11
N GLY A 406 7.19 -8.90 7.65
CA GLY A 406 7.33 -10.35 7.54
C GLY A 406 6.36 -10.93 6.51
N ARG A 407 6.82 -11.84 5.65
CA ARG A 407 5.95 -12.60 4.74
C ARG A 407 6.23 -14.09 4.82
N PHE A 408 5.17 -14.86 4.63
CA PHE A 408 5.20 -16.31 4.59
C PHE A 408 4.30 -16.81 3.47
N ALA A 409 4.86 -17.61 2.56
CA ALA A 409 4.14 -18.19 1.44
C ALA A 409 4.24 -19.72 1.45
N ILE A 410 3.10 -20.36 1.21
CA ILE A 410 2.99 -21.78 0.91
C ILE A 410 2.63 -21.92 -0.57
N ARG A 411 3.45 -22.66 -1.31
CA ARG A 411 3.29 -22.94 -2.73
C ARG A 411 3.20 -24.43 -2.95
N VAL A 412 2.13 -24.88 -3.57
CA VAL A 412 1.99 -26.27 -4.03
C VAL A 412 2.07 -26.24 -5.54
N PHE A 413 3.01 -26.97 -6.12
CA PHE A 413 3.13 -27.06 -7.57
C PHE A 413 3.30 -28.49 -8.04
N THR A 414 2.74 -28.78 -9.21
CA THR A 414 2.91 -30.05 -9.88
C THR A 414 3.60 -29.83 -11.21
N GLU A 415 4.62 -30.63 -11.48
CA GLU A 415 5.19 -30.68 -12.81
C GLU A 415 4.16 -31.30 -13.74
N GLN A 416 3.85 -30.60 -14.83
CA GLN A 416 3.08 -31.21 -15.87
C GLN A 416 3.97 -32.30 -16.47
N SER A 417 3.67 -33.57 -16.16
CA SER A 417 4.36 -34.70 -16.77
C SER A 417 4.22 -34.54 -18.28
N GLY A 418 5.33 -34.20 -18.96
CA GLY A 418 5.32 -33.90 -20.38
C GLY A 418 4.67 -35.03 -21.17
N SER A 419 3.57 -34.70 -21.86
CA SER A 419 2.91 -35.53 -22.87
C SER A 419 3.52 -35.30 -24.24
#